data_AF-A0A350T5N0-F1
#
_entry.id   AF-A0A350T5N0-F1
#
_cell.length_a   1.000
_cell.length_b   1.000
_cell.length_c   1.000
_cell.angle_alpha   90.00
_cell.angle_beta   90.00
_cell.angle_gamma   90.00
#
_symmetry.space_group_name_H-M   'P 1'
#
loop_
_entity.id
_entity.type
_entity.pdbx_description
1 polymer ?
#
loop_
_entity_poly.entity_id
_entity_poly.type
_entity_poly.pdbx_seq_one_letter_code
_entity_poly.pdbx_strand_id
1 'polypeptide(L)'
;MLPAHDRILRQLLEQRVPYRLIHRDLAPQTRQLWLTTVAFHTGRGQWTLAVIRLGDTIDLDRLARVVGVRPADLSPASADDARWALGCDPEGLAPIAPVVRARVI
;
A
#
# COMPACT_ATOMS: atom_id res chain seq x y z
N MET A 1 -7.31 -21.50 -9.11
CA MET A 1 -7.38 -20.37 -8.15
C MET A 1 -7.52 -19.11 -8.98
N LEU A 2 -8.54 -18.26 -8.75
CA LEU A 2 -8.67 -17.01 -9.51
C LEU A 2 -7.51 -16.06 -9.16
N PRO A 3 -6.91 -15.36 -10.13
CA PRO A 3 -5.95 -14.31 -9.88
C PRO A 3 -6.46 -13.28 -8.84
N ALA A 4 -5.56 -12.68 -8.07
CA ALA A 4 -5.94 -11.74 -7.00
C ALA A 4 -6.73 -10.52 -7.52
N HIS A 5 -6.42 -10.04 -8.73
CA HIS A 5 -7.14 -8.94 -9.36
C HIS A 5 -8.61 -9.28 -9.66
N ASP A 6 -8.91 -10.50 -10.12
CA ASP A 6 -10.28 -10.94 -10.40
C ASP A 6 -11.14 -11.02 -9.12
N ARG A 7 -10.52 -11.32 -7.98
CA ARG A 7 -11.22 -11.34 -6.67
C ARG A 7 -11.62 -9.94 -6.22
N ILE A 8 -10.73 -8.95 -6.35
CA ILE A 8 -11.02 -7.57 -5.97
C ILE A 8 -12.13 -7.00 -6.85
N LEU A 9 -12.06 -7.20 -8.18
CA LEU A 9 -13.09 -6.71 -9.09
C LEU A 9 -14.45 -7.33 -8.81
N ARG A 10 -14.50 -8.65 -8.54
CA ARG A 10 -15.74 -9.31 -8.13
C ARG A 10 -16.30 -8.70 -6.84
N GLN A 11 -15.46 -8.46 -5.83
CA GLN A 11 -15.90 -7.87 -4.57
C GLN A 11 -16.44 -6.44 -4.76
N LEU A 12 -15.81 -5.62 -5.60
CA LEU A 12 -16.30 -4.28 -5.91
C LEU A 12 -17.66 -4.33 -6.62
N LEU A 13 -17.87 -5.29 -7.53
CA LEU A 13 -19.16 -5.51 -8.18
C LEU A 13 -20.24 -5.95 -7.18
N GLU A 14 -19.94 -6.94 -6.33
CA GLU A 14 -20.85 -7.44 -5.29
C GLU A 14 -21.25 -6.34 -4.30
N GLN A 15 -20.30 -5.48 -3.92
CA GLN A 15 -20.52 -4.34 -3.01
C GLN A 15 -21.07 -3.10 -3.71
N ARG A 16 -21.28 -3.16 -5.04
CA ARG A 16 -21.75 -2.03 -5.88
C ARG A 16 -20.87 -0.78 -5.75
N VAL A 17 -19.56 -0.97 -5.56
CA VAL A 17 -18.59 0.12 -5.54
C VAL A 17 -18.23 0.49 -6.98
N PRO A 18 -18.49 1.73 -7.43
CA PRO A 18 -18.16 2.13 -8.79
C PRO A 18 -16.64 2.17 -8.99
N TYR A 19 -16.15 1.56 -10.06
CA TYR A 19 -14.74 1.58 -10.42
C TYR A 19 -14.53 1.76 -11.92
N ARG A 20 -13.35 2.26 -12.30
CA ARG A 20 -12.89 2.35 -13.68
C ARG A 20 -11.49 1.74 -13.77
N LEU A 21 -11.31 0.79 -14.68
CA LEU A 21 -9.99 0.26 -15.02
C LEU A 21 -9.29 1.20 -16.00
N ILE A 22 -8.02 1.51 -15.72
CA ILE A 22 -7.19 2.37 -16.55
C ILE A 22 -5.92 1.61 -16.86
N HIS A 23 -5.65 1.36 -18.14
CA HIS A 23 -4.39 0.76 -18.58
C HIS A 23 -3.29 1.81 -18.51
N ARG A 24 -2.22 1.50 -17.77
CA ARG A 24 -1.10 2.40 -17.51
C ARG A 24 -0.46 2.94 -18.79
N ASP A 25 -0.37 2.10 -19.83
CA ASP A 25 0.26 2.44 -21.11
C ASP A 25 -0.63 3.31 -22.02
N LEU A 26 -1.92 3.42 -21.69
CA LEU A 26 -2.92 4.18 -22.45
C LEU A 26 -3.44 5.39 -21.67
N ALA A 27 -2.98 5.60 -20.43
CA ALA A 27 -3.36 6.74 -19.64
C ALA A 27 -2.60 7.97 -20.16
N PRO A 28 -3.28 9.01 -20.69
CA PRO A 28 -2.64 10.31 -20.82
C PRO A 28 -2.07 10.69 -19.44
N GLN A 29 -0.90 11.34 -19.39
CA GLN A 29 -0.21 11.86 -18.19
C GLN A 29 -1.05 12.90 -17.44
N THR A 30 -2.26 12.52 -17.11
CA THR A 30 -3.26 13.31 -16.43
C THR A 30 -2.84 13.42 -14.99
N ARG A 31 -3.33 14.48 -14.34
CA ARG A 31 -3.19 14.82 -12.91
C ARG A 31 -3.81 13.77 -11.97
N GLN A 32 -3.74 12.49 -12.32
CA GLN A 32 -4.25 11.39 -11.52
C GLN A 32 -3.37 11.23 -10.29
N LEU A 33 -4.04 11.22 -9.15
CA LEU A 33 -3.45 10.94 -7.85
C LEU A 33 -3.17 9.44 -7.79
N TRP A 34 -1.94 9.06 -8.14
CA TRP A 34 -1.46 7.71 -7.92
C TRP A 34 -1.24 7.50 -6.43
N LEU A 35 -1.78 6.42 -5.89
CA LEU A 35 -1.54 6.02 -4.50
C LEU A 35 -0.46 4.93 -4.47
N THR A 36 0.37 4.96 -3.44
CA THR A 36 1.26 3.87 -3.06
C THR A 36 1.05 3.57 -1.58
N THR A 37 1.47 2.39 -1.14
CA THR A 37 1.38 2.03 0.27
C THR A 37 2.68 1.47 0.75
N VAL A 38 2.99 1.83 2.00
CA VAL A 38 4.15 1.34 2.72
C VAL A 38 3.66 0.54 3.91
N ALA A 39 4.19 -0.66 4.07
CA ALA A 39 3.93 -1.49 5.23
C ALA A 39 4.98 -1.21 6.31
N PHE A 40 4.52 -1.16 7.56
CA PHE A 40 5.35 -0.95 8.74
C PHE A 40 5.08 -2.03 9.77
N HIS A 41 6.16 -2.54 10.35
CA HIS A 41 6.10 -3.22 11.63
C HIS A 41 5.87 -2.19 12.72
N THR A 42 4.93 -2.51 13.59
CA THR A 42 4.69 -1.80 14.85
C THR A 42 4.93 -2.81 15.97
N GLY A 43 5.74 -2.46 16.97
CA GLY A 43 6.17 -3.38 18.03
C GLY A 43 5.06 -4.30 18.57
N ARG A 44 5.44 -5.48 19.07
CA ARG A 44 4.54 -6.60 19.46
C ARG A 44 3.91 -7.37 18.29
N GLY A 45 4.59 -7.42 17.15
CA GLY A 45 4.17 -8.23 15.99
C GLY A 45 2.92 -7.67 15.29
N GLN A 46 2.59 -6.41 15.53
CA GLN A 46 1.49 -5.72 14.86
C GLN A 46 1.98 -5.05 13.59
N TRP A 47 1.05 -4.77 12.69
CA TRP A 47 1.33 -4.22 11.38
C TRP A 47 0.48 -3.00 11.10
N THR A 48 1.07 -2.02 10.41
CA THR A 48 0.37 -0.85 9.90
C THR A 48 0.64 -0.68 8.41
N LEU A 49 -0.41 -0.34 7.65
CA LEU A 49 -0.31 0.03 6.25
C LEU A 49 -0.60 1.53 6.12
N ALA A 50 0.31 2.28 5.51
CA ALA A 50 0.13 3.68 5.21
C ALA A 50 -0.09 3.88 3.72
N VAL A 51 -1.30 4.30 3.32
CA VAL A 51 -1.62 4.68 1.94
C VAL A 51 -1.31 6.16 1.75
N ILE A 52 -0.40 6.47 0.82
CA ILE A 52 0.06 7.84 0.52
C ILE A 52 -0.02 8.12 -0.98
N ARG A 53 0.13 9.38 -1.40
CA ARG A 53 0.25 9.69 -2.82
C ARG A 53 1.67 9.37 -3.28
N LEU A 54 1.80 8.96 -4.53
CA LEU A 54 3.10 8.72 -5.15
C LEU A 54 3.89 10.03 -5.19
N GLY A 55 5.08 10.03 -4.61
CA GLY A 55 5.93 11.22 -4.47
C GLY A 55 5.81 11.93 -3.12
N ASP A 56 4.82 11.58 -2.29
CA ASP A 56 4.76 12.07 -0.91
C ASP A 56 5.90 11.47 -0.07
N THR A 57 6.20 12.16 1.03
CA THR A 57 7.23 11.77 1.99
C THR A 57 6.58 11.39 3.31
N ILE A 58 7.07 10.31 3.93
CA ILE A 58 6.60 9.86 5.25
C ILE A 58 7.61 10.30 6.31
N ASP A 59 7.13 11.05 7.32
CA ASP A 59 7.84 11.35 8.57
C ASP A 59 7.48 10.27 9.60
N LEU A 60 8.46 9.44 9.96
CA LEU A 60 8.26 8.28 10.83
C LEU A 60 7.86 8.68 12.27
N ASP A 61 8.39 9.78 12.78
CA ASP A 61 8.08 10.26 14.14
C ASP A 61 6.63 10.72 14.26
N ARG A 62 6.12 11.37 13.21
CA ARG A 62 4.71 11.75 13.12
C ARG A 62 3.82 10.53 12.92
N LEU A 63 4.21 9.62 12.04
CA LEU A 63 3.45 8.39 11.79
C LEU A 63 3.33 7.55 13.06
N ALA A 64 4.42 7.37 13.82
CA ALA A 64 4.41 6.65 15.08
C ALA A 64 3.40 7.25 16.08
N ARG A 65 3.36 8.59 16.19
CA ARG A 65 2.38 9.29 17.03
C ARG A 65 0.94 9.08 16.59
N VAL A 66 0.66 9.11 15.27
CA VAL A 66 -0.68 8.89 14.72
C VAL A 66 -1.16 7.46 14.96
N VAL A 67 -0.26 6.48 14.84
CA VAL A 67 -0.55 5.06 15.05
C VAL A 67 -0.59 4.69 16.54
N GLY A 68 -0.06 5.56 17.41
CA GLY A 68 -0.05 5.36 18.86
C GLY A 68 1.09 4.45 19.35
N VAL A 69 2.22 4.43 18.64
CA VAL A 69 3.41 3.65 18.98
C VAL A 69 4.62 4.55 19.23
N ARG A 70 5.66 4.01 19.87
CA ARG A 70 6.93 4.75 20.00
C ARG A 70 7.63 4.73 18.64
N PRO A 71 8.32 5.82 18.24
CA PRO A 71 9.06 5.83 16.97
C PRO A 71 10.05 4.68 16.80
N ALA A 72 10.73 4.28 17.89
CA ALA A 72 11.65 3.15 17.90
C ALA A 72 10.98 1.79 17.65
N ASP A 73 9.66 1.70 17.82
CA ASP A 73 8.88 0.48 17.55
C ASP A 73 8.27 0.47 16.15
N LEU A 74 8.53 1.51 15.33
CA LEU A 74 8.05 1.63 13.95
C LEU A 74 9.20 1.40 12.98
N SER A 75 9.12 0.37 12.14
CA SER A 75 10.11 0.10 11.10
C SER A 75 9.44 -0.29 9.78
N PRO A 76 10.00 0.10 8.63
CA PRO A 76 9.49 -0.38 7.35
C PRO A 76 9.56 -1.91 7.29
N ALA A 77 8.48 -2.55 6.83
CA ALA A 77 8.47 -3.98 6.59
C ALA A 77 9.21 -4.32 5.30
N SER A 78 9.84 -5.50 5.27
CA SER A 78 10.43 -6.03 4.03
C SER A 78 9.34 -6.43 3.04
N ALA A 79 9.70 -6.52 1.76
CA ALA A 79 8.77 -7.00 0.72
C ALA A 79 8.30 -8.44 1.00
N ASP A 80 9.19 -9.29 1.54
CA ASP A 80 8.88 -10.68 1.87
C ASP A 80 7.95 -10.79 3.07
N ASP A 81 8.18 -10.01 4.13
CA ASP A 81 7.28 -10.00 5.28
C ASP A 81 5.89 -9.48 4.87
N ALA A 82 5.84 -8.43 4.04
CA ALA A 82 4.58 -7.88 3.54
C ALA A 82 3.83 -8.90 2.66
N ARG A 83 4.54 -9.61 1.79
CA ARG A 83 3.98 -10.71 0.97
C ARG A 83 3.39 -11.80 1.86
N TRP A 84 4.10 -12.19 2.91
CA TRP A 84 3.66 -13.22 3.85
C TRP A 84 2.41 -12.77 4.63
N ALA A 85 2.42 -11.54 5.15
CA ALA A 85 1.30 -10.99 5.94
C ALA A 85 0.03 -10.79 5.10
N LEU A 86 0.17 -10.44 3.83
CA LEU A 86 -0.95 -10.06 2.97
C LEU A 86 -1.40 -11.16 2.01
N GLY A 87 -0.64 -12.26 1.92
CA GLY A 87 -0.97 -13.42 1.08
C GLY A 87 -1.06 -13.11 -0.42
N CYS A 88 -0.37 -12.06 -0.90
CA CYS A 88 -0.35 -11.66 -2.29
C CYS A 88 1.02 -11.12 -2.72
N ASP A 89 1.31 -11.24 -4.01
CA ASP A 89 2.58 -10.76 -4.60
C ASP A 89 2.67 -9.23 -4.47
N PRO A 90 3.83 -8.67 -4.09
CA PRO A 90 3.95 -7.23 -3.89
C PRO A 90 3.83 -6.40 -5.18
N GLU A 91 3.87 -7.03 -6.35
CA GLU A 91 3.58 -6.36 -7.62
C GLU A 91 2.07 -6.25 -7.90
N GLY A 92 1.24 -7.04 -7.21
CA GLY A 92 -0.22 -7.12 -7.42
C GLY A 92 -1.05 -6.37 -6.38
N LEU A 93 -0.39 -5.75 -5.40
CA LEU A 93 -1.06 -4.94 -4.40
C LEU A 93 -1.18 -3.51 -4.95
N ALA A 94 -2.42 -3.12 -5.24
CA ALA A 94 -2.78 -1.71 -5.36
C ALA A 94 -3.52 -1.31 -4.08
N PRO A 95 -3.01 -0.33 -3.32
CA PRO A 95 -1.65 0.18 -3.35
C PRO A 95 -0.83 -0.64 -2.35
N ILE A 96 0.18 -1.39 -2.78
CA ILE A 96 1.44 -1.73 -2.07
C ILE A 96 2.38 -2.10 -3.21
N ALA A 97 3.12 -1.13 -3.75
CA ALA A 97 4.37 -1.47 -4.38
C ALA A 97 5.42 -1.31 -3.28
N PRO A 98 6.03 -2.38 -2.76
CA PRO A 98 7.30 -2.18 -2.12
C PRO A 98 8.26 -1.71 -3.20
N VAL A 99 9.31 -1.03 -2.75
CA VAL A 99 10.50 -0.69 -3.52
C VAL A 99 10.44 0.66 -4.31
N VAL A 100 11.19 1.63 -3.76
CA VAL A 100 11.90 2.80 -4.35
C VAL A 100 11.20 4.12 -4.76
N ARG A 101 9.95 4.44 -4.41
CA ARG A 101 9.39 5.78 -4.80
C ARG A 101 8.78 6.64 -3.72
N ALA A 102 8.48 6.09 -2.54
CA ALA A 102 8.19 6.91 -1.37
C ALA A 102 9.51 7.26 -0.69
N ARG A 103 9.77 8.55 -0.48
CA ARG A 103 10.91 8.96 0.33
C ARG A 103 10.51 8.79 1.80
N VAL A 104 11.17 7.90 2.51
CA VAL A 104 11.08 7.83 3.97
C VAL A 104 12.22 8.69 4.50
N ILE A 105 11.91 9.67 5.34
CA ILE A 105 12.89 10.56 5.99
C ILE A 105 12.84 10.40 7.50
#